data_AF-A0A4R8MT77-F1
#
_entry.id   AF-A0A4R8MT77-F1
#
_cell.length_a   1.000
_cell.length_b   1.000
_cell.length_c   1.000
_cell.angle_alpha   90.00
_cell.angle_beta   90.00
_cell.angle_gamma   90.00
#
_symmetry.space_group_name_H-M   'P 1'
#
loop_
_entity.id
_entity.type
_entity.pdbx_description
1 polymer ?
#
loop_
_entity_poly.entity_id
_entity_poly.type
_entity_poly.pdbx_seq_one_letter_code
_entity_poly.pdbx_strand_id
1 'polypeptide(L)'
;MHLKRLILFPFFLLTSFTFYCNPLNPQTEKNNDLVLLLGAYSLLGSNCVNGPDLWARDLITQSSVCVSVDLVSSGTNVEVYKERSLSVNYDLLKFASDFDTITYPTLVSTFGAPSDIDGDGKVKILVMDIRDGATANSAYVAGYFDPINYFPDNLFSRVRSNYAEVLYMDGKELIVALKNDPNAFASTAAHEFQHLLRYPRMRAVNQTDELWINEGTSEVASDIAGYGPQISRLDCYSGVNDSRCSDGINGISLLDWDSSSSDVLKQYSFAYVFMRYLYDISGTNEPQRQNFFRETVIGTSGTRANSTGNLMNLFKNTTFAPNFDASLLGNQNSDVFFRVFALLTAQSYQLVDLTSVQQVTSDGAAPTNINLTTALARYPLPATLSRIVTNPVTPTTYKNTIKQGSANFYTASSGTPAIPGSSRKNYGRVIAANTKGIFFWADSPSGLSASMKYVQTNEEGTTLMIPKKPRSLKSVIESSTGPIPICGIEFTDDLVHTSENIPIE
;
A
#
# COMPACT_ATOMS: atom_id res chain seq x y z
N MET A 1 0.82 -74.59 -33.73
CA MET A 1 2.09 -74.61 -34.50
C MET A 1 3.03 -73.63 -33.79
N HIS A 2 3.79 -74.09 -32.78
CA HIS A 2 5.22 -74.52 -32.87
C HIS A 2 6.17 -73.35 -33.23
N LEU A 3 7.28 -73.08 -32.51
CA LEU A 3 7.97 -73.83 -31.44
C LEU A 3 8.82 -72.91 -30.50
N LYS A 4 9.21 -73.45 -29.33
CA LYS A 4 10.25 -72.96 -28.38
C LYS A 4 11.67 -73.09 -29.03
N ARG A 5 12.85 -72.68 -28.52
CA ARG A 5 13.44 -72.33 -27.19
C ARG A 5 14.84 -71.66 -27.47
N LEU A 6 15.54 -70.92 -26.60
CA LEU A 6 16.61 -71.36 -25.64
C LEU A 6 17.26 -70.05 -25.06
N ILE A 7 17.20 -69.70 -23.77
CA ILE A 7 18.09 -70.03 -22.62
C ILE A 7 19.59 -69.67 -22.79
N LEU A 8 20.10 -68.68 -22.02
CA LEU A 8 21.14 -68.89 -20.97
C LEU A 8 21.25 -67.71 -19.98
N PHE A 9 21.59 -68.02 -18.71
CA PHE A 9 21.94 -67.11 -17.60
C PHE A 9 23.48 -67.00 -17.49
N PRO A 10 24.09 -65.94 -16.92
CA PRO A 10 24.21 -65.77 -15.45
C PRO A 10 24.11 -64.28 -14.99
N PHE A 11 24.16 -63.86 -13.72
CA PHE A 11 24.25 -64.54 -12.41
C PHE A 11 23.47 -63.73 -11.31
N PHE A 12 23.81 -63.89 -10.03
CA PHE A 12 23.37 -63.07 -8.88
C PHE A 12 24.59 -62.68 -8.02
N LEU A 13 24.58 -61.53 -7.34
CA LEU A 13 25.27 -61.40 -6.05
C LEU A 13 24.54 -60.40 -5.13
N LEU A 14 23.90 -60.92 -4.08
CA LEU A 14 23.53 -60.16 -2.88
C LEU A 14 24.74 -60.16 -1.93
N THR A 15 25.04 -59.03 -1.29
CA THR A 15 25.90 -59.01 -0.08
C THR A 15 25.18 -58.32 1.08
N SER A 16 24.70 -59.19 1.97
CA SER A 16 24.28 -58.97 3.35
C SER A 16 25.00 -57.84 4.11
N PHE A 17 24.22 -57.08 4.87
CA PHE A 17 24.69 -56.39 6.08
C PHE A 17 25.33 -57.38 7.06
N THR A 18 26.48 -57.03 7.62
CA THR A 18 27.03 -57.66 8.82
C THR A 18 27.22 -56.60 9.90
N PHE A 19 26.57 -56.79 11.04
CA PHE A 19 26.87 -56.01 12.24
C PHE A 19 28.25 -56.41 12.77
N TYR A 20 29.15 -55.44 12.89
CA TYR A 20 30.31 -55.55 13.79
C TYR A 20 30.20 -54.46 14.85
N CYS A 21 30.01 -54.88 16.09
CA CYS A 21 30.09 -54.03 17.27
C CYS A 21 31.46 -54.29 17.93
N ASN A 22 32.27 -53.25 18.07
CA ASN A 22 33.41 -53.23 19.01
C ASN A 22 33.85 -51.77 19.25
N PRO A 23 34.62 -51.49 20.32
CA PRO A 23 34.26 -50.39 21.22
C PRO A 23 34.86 -49.02 20.85
N LEU A 24 34.16 -47.98 21.34
CA LEU A 24 34.65 -46.61 21.42
C LEU A 24 35.98 -46.53 22.16
N ASN A 25 36.96 -45.84 21.57
CA ASN A 25 38.12 -45.29 22.27
C ASN A 25 38.31 -43.83 21.82
N PRO A 26 38.26 -42.82 22.71
CA PRO A 26 38.14 -41.43 22.29
C PRO A 26 39.51 -40.75 22.15
N GLN A 27 39.97 -40.55 20.91
CA GLN A 27 41.03 -39.58 20.59
C GLN A 27 40.68 -38.79 19.32
N THR A 28 40.24 -37.55 19.54
CA THR A 28 40.53 -36.35 18.74
C THR A 28 40.72 -36.52 17.23
N GLU A 29 39.69 -36.22 16.43
CA GLU A 29 39.90 -35.54 15.15
C GLU A 29 38.78 -34.53 14.85
N LYS A 30 39.06 -33.56 13.97
CA LYS A 30 38.44 -32.23 13.98
C LYS A 30 37.40 -32.04 12.86
N ASN A 31 36.25 -31.46 13.20
CA ASN A 31 35.47 -30.43 12.50
C ASN A 31 35.23 -30.46 10.96
N ASN A 32 35.67 -31.45 10.19
CA ASN A 32 35.52 -31.43 8.73
C ASN A 32 34.17 -32.01 8.24
N ASP A 33 33.61 -33.02 8.92
CA ASP A 33 32.37 -33.66 8.47
C ASP A 33 31.12 -32.77 8.61
N LEU A 34 31.09 -31.87 9.61
CA LEU A 34 30.01 -30.88 9.74
C LEU A 34 30.02 -29.87 8.57
N VAL A 35 31.21 -29.51 8.09
CA VAL A 35 31.38 -28.56 6.98
C VAL A 35 30.99 -29.21 5.65
N LEU A 36 31.24 -30.51 5.46
CA LEU A 36 30.73 -31.25 4.29
C LEU A 36 29.20 -31.39 4.30
N LEU A 37 28.56 -31.61 5.46
CA LEU A 37 27.09 -31.64 5.52
C LEU A 37 26.46 -30.27 5.23
N LEU A 38 27.04 -29.18 5.74
CA LEU A 38 26.60 -27.82 5.42
C LEU A 38 26.80 -27.47 3.94
N GLY A 39 27.93 -27.88 3.34
CA GLY A 39 28.22 -27.68 1.92
C GLY A 39 27.34 -28.50 0.95
N ALA A 40 26.68 -29.57 1.42
CA ALA A 40 25.77 -30.36 0.60
C ALA A 40 24.41 -29.66 0.39
N TYR A 41 23.93 -28.89 1.37
CA TYR A 41 22.67 -28.13 1.24
C TYR A 41 22.77 -26.96 0.26
N SER A 42 23.95 -26.40 0.04
CA SER A 42 24.19 -25.33 -0.95
C SER A 42 24.14 -25.76 -2.43
N LEU A 43 23.93 -27.06 -2.72
CA LEU A 43 23.88 -27.61 -4.09
C LEU A 43 22.48 -28.09 -4.52
N LEU A 44 21.47 -27.96 -3.66
CA LEU A 44 20.08 -28.19 -4.04
C LEU A 44 19.52 -26.89 -4.66
N GLY A 45 18.97 -27.00 -5.88
CA GLY A 45 18.20 -25.92 -6.49
C GLY A 45 16.95 -25.61 -5.68
N SER A 46 16.39 -24.40 -5.85
CA SER A 46 15.28 -23.94 -5.02
C SER A 46 14.02 -24.82 -5.19
N ASN A 47 13.33 -25.09 -4.08
CA ASN A 47 12.22 -26.05 -4.01
C ASN A 47 10.99 -25.45 -3.31
N CYS A 48 10.20 -24.69 -4.05
CA CYS A 48 8.97 -24.02 -3.57
C CYS A 48 7.70 -24.85 -3.77
N VAL A 49 7.81 -26.13 -4.17
CA VAL A 49 6.63 -27.01 -4.36
C VAL A 49 6.46 -27.97 -3.18
N ASN A 50 7.55 -28.49 -2.63
CA ASN A 50 7.53 -29.43 -1.49
C ASN A 50 8.66 -29.13 -0.49
N GLY A 51 9.23 -27.93 -0.51
CA GLY A 51 10.37 -27.53 0.33
C GLY A 51 10.10 -26.22 1.07
N PRO A 52 11.10 -25.70 1.81
CA PRO A 52 10.96 -24.51 2.65
C PRO A 52 11.12 -23.19 1.88
N ASP A 53 11.33 -23.25 0.56
CA ASP A 53 11.59 -22.08 -0.28
C ASP A 53 10.28 -21.42 -0.71
N LEU A 54 10.31 -20.10 -0.93
CA LEU A 54 9.11 -19.29 -1.14
C LEU A 54 8.99 -18.80 -2.59
N TRP A 55 7.78 -18.83 -3.13
CA TRP A 55 7.45 -18.13 -4.36
C TRP A 55 7.42 -16.62 -4.12
N ALA A 56 8.07 -15.87 -4.98
CA ALA A 56 7.96 -14.41 -5.07
C ALA A 56 7.59 -14.02 -6.51
N ARG A 57 7.10 -12.80 -6.72
CA ARG A 57 6.84 -12.26 -8.06
C ARG A 57 8.07 -11.55 -8.60
N ASP A 58 8.42 -11.86 -9.85
CA ASP A 58 9.32 -11.05 -10.65
C ASP A 58 8.48 -9.97 -11.34
N LEU A 59 8.66 -8.73 -10.91
CA LEU A 59 7.85 -7.57 -11.30
C LEU A 59 8.21 -7.07 -12.71
N ILE A 60 9.37 -7.44 -13.26
CA ILE A 60 9.72 -7.20 -14.68
C ILE A 60 8.93 -8.15 -15.59
N THR A 61 8.99 -9.45 -15.32
CA THR A 61 8.48 -10.51 -16.21
C THR A 61 7.05 -10.94 -15.90
N GLN A 62 6.50 -10.49 -14.77
CA GLN A 62 5.13 -10.76 -14.34
C GLN A 62 4.82 -12.26 -14.18
N SER A 63 5.83 -12.99 -13.70
CA SER A 63 5.79 -14.42 -13.42
C SER A 63 6.45 -14.68 -12.07
N SER A 64 6.15 -15.80 -11.42
CA SER A 64 6.74 -16.13 -10.13
C SER A 64 8.10 -16.80 -10.27
N VAL A 65 8.97 -16.53 -9.30
CA VAL A 65 10.31 -17.07 -9.16
C VAL A 65 10.41 -17.80 -7.82
N CYS A 66 11.08 -18.95 -7.80
CA CYS A 66 11.29 -19.71 -6.58
C CYS A 66 12.56 -19.21 -5.88
N VAL A 67 12.37 -18.44 -4.80
CA VAL A 67 13.44 -17.82 -4.01
C VAL A 67 13.90 -18.79 -2.96
N SER A 68 15.19 -19.11 -2.92
CA SER A 68 15.73 -19.99 -1.88
C SER A 68 16.04 -19.20 -0.61
N VAL A 69 15.53 -19.64 0.53
CA VAL A 69 15.49 -18.82 1.76
C VAL A 69 16.17 -19.48 2.95
N ASP A 70 16.67 -18.64 3.85
CA ASP A 70 17.05 -19.04 5.21
C ASP A 70 16.05 -18.41 6.20
N LEU A 71 15.57 -19.18 7.17
CA LEU A 71 14.80 -18.66 8.29
C LEU A 71 15.72 -17.84 9.20
N VAL A 72 15.40 -16.56 9.39
CA VAL A 72 16.13 -15.66 10.30
C VAL A 72 15.57 -15.75 11.71
N SER A 73 14.24 -15.74 11.84
CA SER A 73 13.54 -15.80 13.12
C SER A 73 12.11 -16.34 12.95
N SER A 74 11.62 -17.11 13.92
CA SER A 74 10.21 -17.47 14.06
C SER A 74 9.74 -16.96 15.42
N GLY A 75 8.95 -15.88 15.41
CA GLY A 75 8.40 -15.23 16.59
C GLY A 75 7.06 -15.82 17.02
N THR A 76 6.25 -15.05 17.72
CA THR A 76 4.89 -15.47 18.10
C THR A 76 3.96 -15.42 16.89
N ASN A 77 3.93 -14.27 16.22
CA ASN A 77 2.99 -13.89 15.16
C ASN A 77 3.63 -13.79 13.77
N VAL A 78 4.97 -13.70 13.68
CA VAL A 78 5.67 -13.58 12.38
C VAL A 78 6.86 -14.51 12.24
N GLU A 79 7.15 -14.88 10.98
CA GLU A 79 8.40 -15.54 10.58
C GLU A 79 9.14 -14.66 9.60
N VAL A 80 10.42 -14.38 9.85
CA VAL A 80 11.26 -13.58 8.95
C VAL A 80 12.21 -14.51 8.22
N TYR A 81 12.11 -14.51 6.90
CA TYR A 81 12.94 -15.23 5.95
C TYR A 81 13.84 -14.25 5.20
N LYS A 82 15.03 -14.71 4.82
CA LYS A 82 15.95 -13.95 3.97
C LYS A 82 16.37 -14.81 2.78
N GLU A 83 16.37 -14.26 1.58
CA GLU A 83 16.99 -14.90 0.41
C GLU A 83 18.44 -15.31 0.74
N ARG A 84 18.79 -16.57 0.49
CA ARG A 84 20.09 -17.15 0.88
C ARG A 84 21.27 -16.42 0.23
N SER A 85 21.12 -16.06 -1.06
CA SER A 85 22.08 -15.27 -1.85
C SER A 85 22.27 -13.84 -1.37
N LEU A 86 21.29 -13.28 -0.66
CA LEU A 86 21.26 -11.86 -0.33
C LEU A 86 22.20 -11.52 0.84
N SER A 87 23.08 -10.54 0.63
CA SER A 87 23.95 -9.96 1.65
C SER A 87 23.29 -8.73 2.26
N VAL A 88 22.71 -8.87 3.45
CA VAL A 88 22.01 -7.81 4.18
C VAL A 88 22.89 -7.25 5.30
N ASN A 89 23.12 -5.93 5.31
CA ASN A 89 23.78 -5.22 6.42
C ASN A 89 22.77 -4.46 7.29
N TYR A 90 21.83 -5.21 7.88
CA TYR A 90 20.75 -4.72 8.72
C TYR A 90 20.36 -5.80 9.73
N ASP A 91 19.98 -5.40 10.94
CA ASP A 91 19.68 -6.32 12.03
C ASP A 91 18.26 -6.89 11.87
N LEU A 92 18.16 -7.92 11.02
CA LEU A 92 16.91 -8.63 10.77
C LEU A 92 16.37 -9.37 12.00
N LEU A 93 17.21 -9.69 13.00
CA LEU A 93 16.75 -10.28 14.27
C LEU A 93 16.06 -9.23 15.14
N LYS A 94 16.64 -8.03 15.24
CA LYS A 94 16.02 -6.89 15.91
C LYS A 94 14.73 -6.45 15.21
N PHE A 95 14.74 -6.35 13.89
CA PHE A 95 13.53 -6.09 13.10
C PHE A 95 12.44 -7.14 13.36
N ALA A 96 12.77 -8.43 13.31
CA ALA A 96 11.80 -9.50 13.58
C ALA A 96 11.18 -9.39 14.98
N SER A 97 12.02 -9.14 16.00
CA SER A 97 11.59 -8.95 17.39
C SER A 97 10.67 -7.74 17.56
N ASP A 98 11.02 -6.60 16.96
CA ASP A 98 10.23 -5.36 17.08
C ASP A 98 8.93 -5.45 16.27
N PHE A 99 8.96 -6.09 15.10
CA PHE A 99 7.76 -6.33 14.31
C PHE A 99 6.79 -7.25 15.06
N ASP A 100 7.28 -8.37 15.61
CA ASP A 100 6.46 -9.36 16.35
C ASP A 100 5.81 -8.78 17.61
N THR A 101 6.53 -7.90 18.33
CA THR A 101 6.14 -7.45 19.67
C THR A 101 5.58 -6.02 19.73
N ILE A 102 5.79 -5.20 18.69
CA ILE A 102 5.34 -3.79 18.64
C ILE A 102 4.44 -3.58 17.42
N THR A 103 4.96 -3.78 16.20
CA THR A 103 4.26 -3.41 14.96
C THR A 103 3.02 -4.27 14.73
N TYR A 104 3.16 -5.60 14.81
CA TYR A 104 2.06 -6.54 14.64
C TYR A 104 0.90 -6.26 15.61
N PRO A 105 1.08 -6.23 16.94
CA PRO A 105 -0.04 -5.98 17.86
C PRO A 105 -0.65 -4.59 17.70
N THR A 106 0.14 -3.55 17.37
CA THR A 106 -0.35 -2.17 17.17
C THR A 106 -1.22 -2.05 15.92
N LEU A 107 -0.82 -2.71 14.83
CA LEU A 107 -1.61 -2.69 13.59
C LEU A 107 -2.82 -3.63 13.66
N VAL A 108 -2.73 -4.76 14.38
CA VAL A 108 -3.89 -5.62 14.70
C VAL A 108 -4.87 -4.92 15.66
N SER A 109 -4.39 -4.14 16.62
CA SER A 109 -5.23 -3.31 17.50
C SER A 109 -5.89 -2.13 16.78
N THR A 110 -5.42 -1.78 15.59
CA THR A 110 -6.06 -0.78 14.71
C THR A 110 -6.96 -1.45 13.67
N PHE A 111 -6.41 -2.24 12.75
CA PHE A 111 -7.10 -2.73 11.55
C PHE A 111 -7.72 -4.14 11.69
N GLY A 112 -7.47 -4.84 12.81
CA GLY A 112 -7.94 -6.21 13.06
C GLY A 112 -6.90 -7.28 12.73
N ALA A 113 -7.18 -8.53 13.10
CA ALA A 113 -6.25 -9.65 12.90
C ALA A 113 -6.12 -10.03 11.41
N PRO A 114 -4.98 -10.58 10.97
CA PRO A 114 -4.85 -11.17 9.64
C PRO A 114 -5.81 -12.38 9.50
N SER A 115 -5.84 -12.95 8.30
CA SER A 115 -6.28 -14.34 8.13
C SER A 115 -5.15 -15.31 8.52
N ASP A 116 -5.42 -16.60 8.37
CA ASP A 116 -4.52 -17.71 8.66
C ASP A 116 -4.89 -18.80 7.63
N ILE A 117 -4.28 -18.72 6.43
CA ILE A 117 -4.70 -19.52 5.26
C ILE A 117 -4.02 -20.90 5.21
N ASP A 118 -2.77 -21.00 5.67
CA ASP A 118 -2.06 -22.28 5.86
C ASP A 118 -2.34 -22.92 7.22
N GLY A 119 -2.80 -22.14 8.21
CA GLY A 119 -3.16 -22.62 9.55
C GLY A 119 -1.98 -22.68 10.52
N ASP A 120 -0.87 -22.00 10.23
CA ASP A 120 0.29 -21.92 11.14
C ASP A 120 0.23 -20.75 12.14
N GLY A 121 -0.70 -19.82 11.94
CA GLY A 121 -0.96 -18.68 12.81
C GLY A 121 0.05 -17.53 12.68
N LYS A 122 0.84 -17.48 11.60
CA LYS A 122 1.93 -16.49 11.41
C LYS A 122 1.88 -15.79 10.07
N VAL A 123 2.39 -14.56 10.05
CA VAL A 123 2.69 -13.84 8.80
C VAL A 123 4.15 -14.02 8.44
N LYS A 124 4.43 -14.45 7.21
CA LYS A 124 5.78 -14.64 6.68
C LYS A 124 6.27 -13.34 6.05
N ILE A 125 7.48 -12.91 6.39
CA ILE A 125 8.15 -11.74 5.82
C ILE A 125 9.39 -12.21 5.07
N LEU A 126 9.37 -12.13 3.74
CA LEU A 126 10.50 -12.49 2.88
C LEU A 126 11.33 -11.27 2.51
N VAL A 127 12.57 -11.23 3.00
CA VAL A 127 13.58 -10.22 2.65
C VAL A 127 14.42 -10.73 1.48
N MET A 128 14.31 -10.10 0.31
CA MET A 128 14.92 -10.57 -0.95
C MET A 128 15.43 -9.40 -1.81
N ASP A 129 16.21 -9.68 -2.86
CA ASP A 129 16.44 -8.71 -3.93
C ASP A 129 15.19 -8.67 -4.83
N ILE A 130 14.34 -7.64 -4.72
CA ILE A 130 13.07 -7.58 -5.45
C ILE A 130 13.34 -7.36 -6.94
N ARG A 131 12.80 -8.24 -7.79
CA ARG A 131 13.10 -8.26 -9.23
C ARG A 131 12.18 -7.33 -10.00
N ASP A 132 12.49 -6.05 -9.96
CA ASP A 132 11.72 -4.93 -10.49
C ASP A 132 12.36 -4.19 -11.68
N GLY A 133 13.65 -4.41 -11.90
CA GLY A 133 14.46 -3.73 -12.92
C GLY A 133 15.21 -2.51 -12.38
N ALA A 134 15.28 -2.34 -11.06
CA ALA A 134 16.03 -1.29 -10.41
C ALA A 134 17.50 -1.31 -10.79
N THR A 135 18.03 -0.11 -10.94
CA THR A 135 19.44 0.19 -11.16
C THR A 135 19.86 1.27 -10.17
N ALA A 136 21.16 1.46 -10.00
CA ALA A 136 21.66 2.46 -9.05
C ALA A 136 21.10 3.86 -9.34
N ASN A 137 20.36 4.42 -8.38
CA ASN A 137 19.66 5.71 -8.47
C ASN A 137 18.45 5.75 -9.43
N SER A 138 17.81 4.61 -9.72
CA SER A 138 16.48 4.57 -10.33
C SER A 138 15.39 4.32 -9.29
N ALA A 139 14.15 4.26 -9.76
CA ALA A 139 13.06 3.77 -8.95
C ALA A 139 13.12 2.24 -8.77
N TYR A 140 12.70 1.74 -7.61
CA TYR A 140 12.85 0.35 -7.16
C TYR A 140 11.72 -0.05 -6.19
N VAL A 141 11.18 -1.27 -6.21
CA VAL A 141 10.10 -1.75 -5.34
C VAL A 141 10.64 -2.29 -4.01
N ALA A 142 10.76 -1.40 -3.03
CA ALA A 142 10.99 -1.62 -1.61
C ALA A 142 10.10 -2.67 -0.91
N GLY A 143 8.85 -2.87 -1.33
CA GLY A 143 8.00 -3.90 -0.71
C GLY A 143 6.72 -4.23 -1.49
N TYR A 144 6.10 -5.36 -1.21
CA TYR A 144 4.74 -5.64 -1.68
C TYR A 144 4.04 -6.72 -0.85
N PHE A 145 2.71 -6.66 -0.84
CA PHE A 145 1.83 -7.79 -0.55
C PHE A 145 1.25 -8.35 -1.86
N ASP A 146 1.30 -9.68 -2.07
CA ASP A 146 0.72 -10.32 -3.26
C ASP A 146 -0.55 -11.15 -2.91
N PRO A 147 -1.74 -10.70 -3.34
CA PRO A 147 -3.00 -11.43 -3.19
C PRO A 147 -3.01 -12.88 -3.69
N ILE A 148 -2.12 -13.26 -4.61
CA ILE A 148 -2.10 -14.65 -5.13
C ILE A 148 -1.86 -15.67 -4.00
N ASN A 149 -1.14 -15.28 -2.95
CA ASN A 149 -0.80 -16.15 -1.83
C ASN A 149 -2.03 -16.61 -1.02
N TYR A 150 -3.21 -16.02 -1.22
CA TYR A 150 -4.47 -16.41 -0.58
C TYR A 150 -5.23 -17.54 -1.32
N PHE A 151 -4.65 -18.09 -2.39
CA PHE A 151 -5.25 -19.12 -3.23
C PHE A 151 -4.34 -20.35 -3.30
N PRO A 152 -4.88 -21.59 -3.42
CA PRO A 152 -4.04 -22.77 -3.59
C PRO A 152 -3.12 -22.65 -4.80
N ASP A 153 -1.89 -23.15 -4.69
CA ASP A 153 -0.90 -23.07 -5.76
C ASP A 153 -1.32 -23.85 -7.03
N ASN A 154 -0.98 -23.31 -8.19
CA ASN A 154 -1.31 -23.89 -9.49
C ASN A 154 -0.04 -24.07 -10.32
N LEU A 155 0.39 -25.33 -10.44
CA LEU A 155 1.56 -25.74 -11.23
C LEU A 155 1.52 -25.34 -12.70
N PHE A 156 0.34 -25.06 -13.26
CA PHE A 156 0.15 -24.64 -14.66
C PHE A 156 0.03 -23.12 -14.83
N SER A 157 0.04 -22.35 -13.73
CA SER A 157 0.04 -20.90 -13.76
C SER A 157 1.47 -20.35 -13.83
N ARG A 158 1.64 -19.22 -14.53
CA ARG A 158 2.88 -18.42 -14.51
C ARG A 158 3.09 -17.69 -13.18
N VAL A 159 2.00 -17.47 -12.43
CA VAL A 159 2.00 -16.89 -11.09
C VAL A 159 1.69 -17.99 -10.09
N ARG A 160 2.54 -18.12 -9.08
CA ARG A 160 2.54 -19.19 -8.09
C ARG A 160 2.22 -18.63 -6.72
N SER A 161 1.69 -19.50 -5.85
CA SER A 161 1.23 -19.14 -4.52
C SER A 161 1.99 -19.91 -3.45
N ASN A 162 2.26 -19.26 -2.31
CA ASN A 162 2.71 -19.93 -1.09
C ASN A 162 1.55 -20.49 -0.25
N TYR A 163 0.30 -20.16 -0.60
CA TYR A 163 -0.91 -20.47 0.16
C TYR A 163 -0.83 -20.01 1.64
N ALA A 164 -0.30 -18.82 1.87
CA ALA A 164 0.04 -18.28 3.19
C ALA A 164 -0.01 -16.73 3.21
N GLU A 165 -0.04 -16.14 4.40
CA GLU A 165 0.11 -14.71 4.62
C GLU A 165 1.58 -14.27 4.40
N VAL A 166 1.91 -13.74 3.21
CA VAL A 166 3.31 -13.34 2.86
C VAL A 166 3.44 -11.84 2.54
N LEU A 167 4.39 -11.18 3.19
CA LEU A 167 4.94 -9.86 2.84
C LEU A 167 6.31 -10.01 2.18
N TYR A 168 6.60 -9.19 1.18
CA TYR A 168 7.90 -9.16 0.49
C TYR A 168 8.57 -7.82 0.73
N MET A 169 9.86 -7.86 1.09
CA MET A 169 10.66 -6.69 1.46
C MET A 169 11.95 -6.68 0.64
N ASP A 170 12.30 -5.53 0.07
CA ASP A 170 13.57 -5.33 -0.60
C ASP A 170 14.69 -5.27 0.44
N GLY A 171 15.57 -6.27 0.46
CA GLY A 171 16.72 -6.30 1.36
C GLY A 171 18.01 -5.76 0.74
N LYS A 172 17.95 -5.16 -0.45
CA LYS A 172 19.08 -4.50 -1.12
C LYS A 172 18.89 -2.98 -1.13
N GLU A 173 17.82 -2.47 -1.73
CA GLU A 173 17.67 -1.02 -1.94
C GLU A 173 17.10 -0.30 -0.69
N LEU A 174 16.17 -0.88 0.08
CA LEU A 174 15.74 -0.27 1.36
C LEU A 174 16.91 -0.14 2.34
N ILE A 175 17.85 -1.08 2.31
CA ILE A 175 19.04 -1.04 3.18
C ILE A 175 19.97 0.12 2.78
N VAL A 176 19.90 0.60 1.54
CA VAL A 176 20.53 1.85 1.11
C VAL A 176 19.73 3.07 1.59
N ALA A 177 18.39 3.01 1.56
CA ALA A 177 17.51 4.09 2.05
C ALA A 177 17.66 4.38 3.56
N LEU A 178 18.04 3.38 4.38
CA LEU A 178 18.36 3.53 5.81
C LEU A 178 19.39 4.63 6.14
N LYS A 179 20.16 5.09 5.15
CA LYS A 179 21.11 6.20 5.29
C LYS A 179 20.43 7.58 5.36
N ASN A 180 19.21 7.69 4.85
CA ASN A 180 18.39 8.89 4.79
C ASN A 180 17.23 8.81 5.78
N ASP A 181 16.49 7.69 5.80
CA ASP A 181 15.47 7.36 6.80
C ASP A 181 15.82 6.05 7.53
N PRO A 182 16.29 6.10 8.79
CA PRO A 182 16.56 4.91 9.60
C PRO A 182 15.36 3.99 9.83
N ASN A 183 14.13 4.45 9.59
CA ASN A 183 12.91 3.66 9.73
C ASN A 183 12.45 3.01 8.41
N ALA A 184 13.01 3.36 7.25
CA ALA A 184 12.48 3.01 5.92
C ALA A 184 12.07 1.54 5.77
N PHE A 185 12.88 0.61 6.27
CA PHE A 185 12.58 -0.82 6.20
C PHE A 185 11.35 -1.21 7.06
N ALA A 186 11.23 -0.64 8.25
CA ALA A 186 10.17 -0.96 9.20
C ALA A 186 8.87 -0.19 8.91
N SER A 187 8.94 1.05 8.43
CA SER A 187 7.79 1.81 7.93
C SER A 187 7.18 1.12 6.71
N THR A 188 8.00 0.65 5.76
CA THR A 188 7.54 -0.15 4.61
C THR A 188 6.86 -1.44 5.06
N ALA A 189 7.45 -2.20 5.98
CA ALA A 189 6.85 -3.44 6.47
C ALA A 189 5.50 -3.19 7.17
N ALA A 190 5.36 -2.08 7.89
CA ALA A 190 4.09 -1.64 8.50
C ALA A 190 3.03 -1.24 7.45
N HIS A 191 3.46 -0.61 6.35
CA HIS A 191 2.62 -0.28 5.19
C HIS A 191 2.10 -1.56 4.51
N GLU A 192 2.98 -2.49 4.13
CA GLU A 192 2.57 -3.74 3.46
C GLU A 192 1.70 -4.63 4.35
N PHE A 193 1.96 -4.64 5.67
CA PHE A 193 1.11 -5.36 6.60
C PHE A 193 -0.30 -4.78 6.66
N GLN A 194 -0.49 -3.47 6.47
CA GLN A 194 -1.83 -2.88 6.35
C GLN A 194 -2.62 -3.52 5.20
N HIS A 195 -2.00 -3.61 4.01
CA HIS A 195 -2.64 -4.21 2.83
C HIS A 195 -3.02 -5.68 3.08
N LEU A 196 -2.14 -6.45 3.73
CA LEU A 196 -2.42 -7.83 4.14
C LEU A 196 -3.57 -7.92 5.15
N LEU A 197 -3.64 -7.04 6.15
CA LEU A 197 -4.77 -6.98 7.11
C LEU A 197 -6.10 -6.61 6.44
N ARG A 198 -6.06 -5.73 5.42
CA ARG A 198 -7.22 -5.27 4.65
C ARG A 198 -7.73 -6.33 3.67
N TYR A 199 -6.85 -7.00 2.94
CA TYR A 199 -7.21 -7.86 1.80
C TYR A 199 -8.27 -8.95 2.10
N PRO A 200 -8.22 -9.73 3.20
CA PRO A 200 -9.27 -10.71 3.49
C PRO A 200 -10.67 -10.08 3.63
N ARG A 201 -10.77 -8.79 3.98
CA ARG A 201 -12.06 -8.08 4.07
C ARG A 201 -12.55 -7.60 2.71
N MET A 202 -11.65 -7.20 1.81
CA MET A 202 -11.96 -6.95 0.39
C MET A 202 -12.48 -8.25 -0.27
N ARG A 203 -11.75 -9.35 -0.07
CA ARG A 203 -12.07 -10.69 -0.60
C ARG A 203 -13.42 -11.22 -0.07
N ALA A 204 -13.71 -11.06 1.23
CA ALA A 204 -14.94 -11.56 1.85
C ALA A 204 -16.24 -10.96 1.26
N VAL A 205 -16.18 -9.73 0.74
CA VAL A 205 -17.34 -9.07 0.09
C VAL A 205 -17.21 -8.94 -1.43
N ASN A 206 -16.11 -9.43 -2.01
CA ASN A 206 -15.76 -9.29 -3.43
C ASN A 206 -15.83 -7.83 -3.93
N GLN A 207 -15.17 -6.93 -3.20
CA GLN A 207 -15.08 -5.50 -3.54
C GLN A 207 -13.64 -5.00 -3.40
N THR A 208 -13.23 -4.16 -4.35
CA THR A 208 -11.99 -3.38 -4.31
C THR A 208 -12.22 -2.06 -3.56
N ASP A 209 -11.14 -1.45 -3.09
CA ASP A 209 -11.15 -0.12 -2.46
C ASP A 209 -10.66 0.92 -3.48
N GLU A 210 -11.13 2.17 -3.42
CA GLU A 210 -10.51 3.25 -4.20
C GLU A 210 -9.03 3.38 -3.81
N LEU A 211 -8.13 3.38 -4.81
CA LEU A 211 -6.67 3.30 -4.63
C LEU A 211 -6.15 4.31 -3.58
N TRP A 212 -6.56 5.58 -3.67
CA TRP A 212 -6.14 6.60 -2.71
C TRP A 212 -6.55 6.31 -1.26
N ILE A 213 -7.64 5.58 -1.02
CA ILE A 213 -8.05 5.15 0.32
C ILE A 213 -7.22 3.95 0.74
N ASN A 214 -6.95 3.01 -0.18
CA ASN A 214 -6.08 1.87 0.10
C ASN A 214 -4.72 2.37 0.59
N GLU A 215 -4.02 3.08 -0.29
CA GLU A 215 -2.68 3.60 -0.11
C GLU A 215 -2.58 4.64 1.00
N GLY A 216 -3.49 5.62 1.04
CA GLY A 216 -3.49 6.63 2.10
C GLY A 216 -3.75 6.06 3.49
N THR A 217 -4.39 4.89 3.61
CA THR A 217 -4.50 4.20 4.92
C THR A 217 -3.19 3.50 5.29
N SER A 218 -2.52 2.86 4.33
CA SER A 218 -1.25 2.15 4.53
C SER A 218 -0.10 3.11 4.90
N GLU A 219 -0.05 4.27 4.26
CA GLU A 219 0.88 5.37 4.60
C GLU A 219 0.65 5.94 6.00
N VAL A 220 -0.58 5.82 6.54
CA VAL A 220 -0.88 6.21 7.93
C VAL A 220 -0.69 5.03 8.89
N ALA A 221 -0.66 3.78 8.42
CA ALA A 221 -0.36 2.62 9.24
C ALA A 221 1.10 2.60 9.71
N SER A 222 2.05 2.99 8.85
CA SER A 222 3.46 3.17 9.26
C SER A 222 3.60 4.21 10.37
N ASP A 223 2.85 5.32 10.30
CA ASP A 223 2.77 6.32 11.37
C ASP A 223 2.16 5.78 12.67
N ILE A 224 1.08 5.00 12.58
CA ILE A 224 0.42 4.37 13.75
C ILE A 224 1.33 3.31 14.39
N ALA A 225 2.16 2.62 13.60
CA ALA A 225 3.21 1.72 14.09
C ALA A 225 4.40 2.44 14.75
N GLY A 226 4.42 3.78 14.75
CA GLY A 226 5.44 4.59 15.42
C GLY A 226 6.58 5.08 14.52
N TYR A 227 6.52 4.83 13.21
CA TYR A 227 7.54 5.25 12.24
C TYR A 227 7.25 6.61 11.58
N GLY A 228 6.39 7.42 12.21
CA GLY A 228 5.85 8.65 11.64
C GLY A 228 6.33 9.95 12.29
N PRO A 229 5.95 11.11 11.69
CA PRO A 229 5.18 11.24 10.45
C PRO A 229 6.04 10.99 9.21
N GLN A 230 5.44 10.51 8.11
CA GLN A 230 6.13 10.35 6.82
C GLN A 230 6.63 11.70 6.28
N ILE A 231 7.90 12.05 6.55
CA ILE A 231 8.48 13.35 6.21
C ILE A 231 8.52 13.54 4.68
N SER A 232 9.07 12.56 3.97
CA SER A 232 9.07 12.44 2.50
C SER A 232 7.74 12.83 1.85
N ARG A 233 6.63 12.24 2.34
CA ARG A 233 5.28 12.54 1.88
C ARG A 233 4.86 14.00 2.14
N LEU A 234 5.23 14.57 3.28
CA LEU A 234 4.93 15.97 3.62
C LEU A 234 5.75 16.94 2.75
N ASP A 235 7.01 16.61 2.46
CA ASP A 235 7.89 17.35 1.55
C ASP A 235 7.34 17.35 0.13
N CYS A 236 7.01 16.16 -0.39
CA CYS A 236 6.45 15.99 -1.72
C CYS A 236 5.05 16.63 -1.87
N TYR A 237 4.20 16.53 -0.84
CA TYR A 237 2.89 17.22 -0.80
C TYR A 237 3.03 18.74 -0.97
N SER A 238 4.01 19.35 -0.28
CA SER A 238 4.30 20.79 -0.35
C SER A 238 5.14 21.19 -1.55
N GLY A 239 5.81 20.25 -2.21
CA GLY A 239 6.72 20.48 -3.34
C GLY A 239 8.05 21.09 -2.92
N VAL A 240 8.57 20.70 -1.76
CA VAL A 240 9.87 21.12 -1.21
C VAL A 240 10.84 19.96 -1.13
N ASN A 241 12.14 20.25 -1.14
CA ASN A 241 13.27 19.31 -1.01
C ASN A 241 13.39 18.16 -2.04
N ASP A 242 12.34 17.90 -2.82
CA ASP A 242 12.34 16.99 -3.95
C ASP A 242 11.85 17.70 -5.23
N SER A 243 12.69 17.73 -6.27
CA SER A 243 12.39 18.31 -7.57
C SER A 243 11.33 17.52 -8.36
N ARG A 244 11.21 16.20 -8.14
CA ARG A 244 10.16 15.34 -8.73
C ARG A 244 8.78 15.82 -8.28
N CYS A 245 8.70 16.33 -7.04
CA CYS A 245 7.48 16.82 -6.43
C CYS A 245 7.21 18.33 -6.62
N SER A 246 7.92 19.00 -7.53
CA SER A 246 7.70 20.42 -7.89
C SER A 246 6.22 20.83 -8.02
N ASP A 247 5.89 22.02 -7.51
CA ASP A 247 4.54 22.58 -7.32
C ASP A 247 3.61 21.81 -6.35
N GLY A 248 4.07 20.72 -5.73
CA GLY A 248 3.31 19.95 -4.75
C GLY A 248 1.97 19.44 -5.30
N ILE A 249 0.94 19.44 -4.47
CA ILE A 249 -0.42 19.00 -4.88
C ILE A 249 -1.16 19.90 -5.89
N ASN A 250 -0.53 20.95 -6.43
CA ASN A 250 -1.19 21.89 -7.36
C ASN A 250 -1.70 21.19 -8.62
N GLY A 251 -3.03 21.10 -8.75
CA GLY A 251 -3.73 20.38 -9.82
C GLY A 251 -3.39 18.90 -9.90
N ILE A 252 -2.96 18.31 -8.78
CA ILE A 252 -2.86 16.86 -8.58
C ILE A 252 -4.22 16.38 -8.08
N SER A 253 -4.74 15.31 -8.67
CA SER A 253 -5.99 14.73 -8.20
C SER A 253 -5.73 13.68 -7.12
N LEU A 254 -6.46 13.78 -6.01
CA LEU A 254 -6.59 12.73 -5.01
C LEU A 254 -7.35 11.50 -5.52
N LEU A 255 -8.29 11.67 -6.46
CA LEU A 255 -9.27 10.66 -6.87
C LEU A 255 -9.01 10.02 -8.25
N ASP A 256 -8.26 10.70 -9.12
CA ASP A 256 -7.98 10.34 -10.52
C ASP A 256 -6.47 10.19 -10.70
N TRP A 257 -5.99 8.97 -10.47
CA TRP A 257 -4.56 8.66 -10.42
C TRP A 257 -3.95 8.50 -11.81
N ASP A 258 -2.74 9.03 -12.00
CA ASP A 258 -2.06 9.10 -13.30
C ASP A 258 -0.72 8.37 -13.26
N SER A 259 -0.47 7.52 -14.24
CA SER A 259 0.72 6.64 -14.33
C SER A 259 2.06 7.35 -14.61
N SER A 260 2.11 8.69 -14.54
CA SER A 260 3.35 9.44 -14.68
C SER A 260 4.09 9.52 -13.34
N SER A 261 5.41 9.26 -13.37
CA SER A 261 6.22 9.05 -12.16
C SER A 261 6.28 10.25 -11.19
N SER A 262 6.05 11.47 -11.68
CA SER A 262 6.03 12.69 -10.85
C SER A 262 4.65 13.03 -10.30
N ASP A 263 3.56 12.72 -11.00
CA ASP A 263 2.21 12.91 -10.46
C ASP A 263 1.88 11.81 -9.44
N VAL A 264 2.26 10.55 -9.70
CA VAL A 264 1.98 9.44 -8.76
C VAL A 264 2.62 9.67 -7.38
N LEU A 265 3.87 10.16 -7.34
CA LEU A 265 4.57 10.62 -6.12
C LEU A 265 3.74 11.61 -5.28
N LYS A 266 3.16 12.59 -5.96
CA LYS A 266 2.30 13.62 -5.35
C LYS A 266 0.93 13.07 -4.97
N GLN A 267 0.45 12.03 -5.63
CA GLN A 267 -0.83 11.37 -5.36
C GLN A 267 -0.77 10.51 -4.09
N TYR A 268 0.30 9.72 -3.90
CA TYR A 268 0.60 9.08 -2.60
C TYR A 268 0.68 10.12 -1.48
N SER A 269 1.43 11.20 -1.72
CA SER A 269 1.59 12.29 -0.76
C SER A 269 0.27 12.98 -0.41
N PHE A 270 -0.63 13.18 -1.38
CA PHE A 270 -1.97 13.72 -1.14
C PHE A 270 -2.86 12.72 -0.40
N ALA A 271 -2.83 11.44 -0.78
CA ALA A 271 -3.59 10.39 -0.10
C ALA A 271 -3.20 10.23 1.36
N TYR A 272 -1.89 10.14 1.64
CA TYR A 272 -1.34 10.15 3.00
C TYR A 272 -1.83 11.39 3.78
N VAL A 273 -1.61 12.61 3.27
CA VAL A 273 -1.97 13.83 4.01
C VAL A 273 -3.48 13.93 4.22
N PHE A 274 -4.32 13.54 3.26
CA PHE A 274 -5.77 13.56 3.39
C PHE A 274 -6.25 12.52 4.40
N MET A 275 -5.77 11.28 4.32
CA MET A 275 -6.14 10.20 5.25
C MET A 275 -5.60 10.47 6.66
N ARG A 276 -4.40 11.05 6.79
CA ARG A 276 -3.83 11.48 8.08
C ARG A 276 -4.64 12.60 8.70
N TYR A 277 -5.02 13.60 7.91
CA TYR A 277 -5.90 14.67 8.36
C TYR A 277 -7.24 14.11 8.85
N LEU A 278 -7.87 13.23 8.06
CA LEU A 278 -9.15 12.59 8.40
C LEU A 278 -9.04 11.72 9.68
N TYR A 279 -7.95 10.97 9.83
CA TYR A 279 -7.60 10.23 11.05
C TYR A 279 -7.55 11.16 12.26
N ASP A 280 -6.71 12.19 12.21
CA ASP A 280 -6.46 13.07 13.36
C ASP A 280 -7.68 13.91 13.75
N ILE A 281 -8.56 14.28 12.79
CA ILE A 281 -9.80 15.02 13.10
C ILE A 281 -10.99 14.13 13.47
N SER A 282 -10.93 12.80 13.27
CA SER A 282 -12.02 11.88 13.61
C SER A 282 -12.29 11.76 15.12
N GLY A 283 -11.24 11.89 15.93
CA GLY A 283 -11.28 11.72 17.38
C GLY A 283 -10.29 12.62 18.12
N THR A 284 -10.58 12.90 19.40
CA THR A 284 -9.76 13.78 20.25
C THR A 284 -8.62 13.05 20.98
N ASN A 285 -8.57 11.72 20.87
CA ASN A 285 -7.56 10.85 21.45
C ASN A 285 -7.33 9.62 20.57
N GLU A 286 -6.19 8.96 20.77
CA GLU A 286 -5.74 7.86 19.90
C GLU A 286 -6.74 6.69 19.78
N PRO A 287 -7.35 6.16 20.86
CA PRO A 287 -8.36 5.08 20.73
C PRO A 287 -9.57 5.45 19.86
N GLN A 288 -10.02 6.71 19.86
CA GLN A 288 -11.13 7.13 19.00
C GLN A 288 -10.73 7.14 17.51
N ARG A 289 -9.50 7.58 17.21
CA ARG A 289 -8.97 7.63 15.84
C ARG A 289 -8.69 6.23 15.30
N GLN A 290 -8.10 5.36 16.12
CA GLN A 290 -7.92 3.94 15.80
C GLN A 290 -9.28 3.25 15.61
N ASN A 291 -10.33 3.60 16.37
CA ASN A 291 -11.67 3.06 16.15
C ASN A 291 -12.30 3.51 14.82
N PHE A 292 -12.06 4.76 14.39
CA PHE A 292 -12.46 5.21 13.05
C PHE A 292 -11.76 4.38 11.96
N PHE A 293 -10.44 4.23 12.02
CA PHE A 293 -9.67 3.46 11.03
C PHE A 293 -9.89 1.94 11.11
N ARG A 294 -10.23 1.42 12.29
CA ARG A 294 -10.72 0.05 12.45
C ARG A 294 -11.97 -0.17 11.61
N GLU A 295 -12.89 0.78 11.63
CA GLU A 295 -14.14 0.68 10.89
C GLU A 295 -13.94 0.91 9.38
N THR A 296 -13.00 1.76 8.96
CA THR A 296 -12.68 1.90 7.51
C THR A 296 -12.20 0.59 6.88
N VAL A 297 -11.53 -0.29 7.65
CA VAL A 297 -10.98 -1.57 7.17
C VAL A 297 -11.85 -2.79 7.50
N ILE A 298 -12.49 -2.86 8.67
CA ILE A 298 -13.32 -4.01 9.05
C ILE A 298 -14.77 -3.83 8.58
N GLY A 299 -15.32 -2.62 8.67
CA GLY A 299 -16.71 -2.33 8.31
C GLY A 299 -17.75 -3.09 9.16
N THR A 300 -17.56 -3.11 10.49
CA THR A 300 -18.45 -3.82 11.44
C THR A 300 -19.89 -3.32 11.42
N SER A 301 -20.12 -2.08 10.98
CA SER A 301 -21.44 -1.49 10.73
C SER A 301 -22.09 -1.91 9.40
N GLY A 302 -21.41 -2.76 8.62
CA GLY A 302 -21.90 -3.31 7.34
C GLY A 302 -21.32 -2.64 6.09
N THR A 303 -20.41 -1.67 6.23
CA THR A 303 -19.78 -0.95 5.12
C THR A 303 -18.34 -0.60 5.46
N ARG A 304 -17.38 -0.93 4.58
CA ARG A 304 -15.97 -0.48 4.65
C ARG A 304 -15.77 0.83 3.90
N ALA A 305 -14.63 1.49 4.08
CA ALA A 305 -14.24 2.68 3.32
C ALA A 305 -13.78 2.36 1.88
N ASN A 306 -14.48 1.50 1.16
CA ASN A 306 -14.07 1.06 -0.17
C ASN A 306 -14.33 2.11 -1.28
N SER A 307 -15.00 3.22 -0.96
CA SER A 307 -15.20 4.36 -1.85
C SER A 307 -15.23 5.67 -1.06
N THR A 308 -14.97 6.81 -1.71
CA THR A 308 -15.02 8.15 -1.10
C THR A 308 -16.36 8.37 -0.38
N GLY A 309 -17.46 7.97 -1.02
CA GLY A 309 -18.80 8.06 -0.44
C GLY A 309 -18.95 7.24 0.84
N ASN A 310 -18.38 6.04 0.89
CA ASN A 310 -18.45 5.18 2.07
C ASN A 310 -17.51 5.62 3.20
N LEU A 311 -16.31 6.11 2.87
CA LEU A 311 -15.40 6.73 3.83
C LEU A 311 -16.05 7.94 4.51
N MET A 312 -16.71 8.81 3.74
CA MET A 312 -17.47 9.93 4.30
C MET A 312 -18.68 9.45 5.12
N ASN A 313 -19.35 8.38 4.71
CA ASN A 313 -20.45 7.82 5.50
C ASN A 313 -19.99 7.34 6.89
N LEU A 314 -18.82 6.69 6.96
CA LEU A 314 -18.19 6.28 8.22
C LEU A 314 -17.72 7.48 9.04
N PHE A 315 -17.10 8.48 8.41
CA PHE A 315 -16.63 9.69 9.09
C PHE A 315 -17.77 10.55 9.69
N LYS A 316 -18.98 10.48 9.12
CA LYS A 316 -20.17 11.11 9.73
C LYS A 316 -20.72 10.35 10.94
N ASN A 317 -20.37 9.07 11.10
CA ASN A 317 -20.90 8.24 12.18
C ASN A 317 -20.11 8.50 13.46
N THR A 318 -20.69 9.28 14.38
CA THR A 318 -20.07 9.68 15.64
C THR A 318 -19.78 8.53 16.62
N THR A 319 -20.26 7.31 16.32
CA THR A 319 -19.82 6.08 17.02
C THR A 319 -18.35 5.78 16.73
N PHE A 320 -17.89 6.07 15.51
CA PHE A 320 -16.55 5.77 15.02
C PHE A 320 -15.68 7.04 14.97
N ALA A 321 -16.24 8.16 14.50
CA ALA A 321 -15.59 9.47 14.42
C ALA A 321 -16.29 10.48 15.36
N PRO A 322 -16.12 10.37 16.70
CA PRO A 322 -16.88 11.17 17.68
C PRO A 322 -16.60 12.68 17.66
N ASN A 323 -15.55 13.14 16.97
CA ASN A 323 -15.28 14.57 16.79
C ASN A 323 -15.98 15.19 15.56
N PHE A 324 -16.68 14.39 14.75
CA PHE A 324 -17.49 14.88 13.63
C PHE A 324 -18.62 15.82 14.08
N ASP A 325 -18.84 16.89 13.31
CA ASP A 325 -19.83 17.94 13.58
C ASP A 325 -20.61 18.28 12.32
N ALA A 326 -21.83 17.74 12.23
CA ALA A 326 -22.73 17.94 11.10
C ALA A 326 -23.16 19.41 10.89
N SER A 327 -23.09 20.26 11.93
CA SER A 327 -23.43 21.67 11.81
C SER A 327 -22.36 22.46 11.05
N LEU A 328 -21.12 21.96 11.04
CA LEU A 328 -19.97 22.59 10.39
C LEU A 328 -19.66 21.94 9.04
N LEU A 329 -19.71 20.60 8.96
CA LEU A 329 -19.34 19.82 7.79
C LEU A 329 -20.54 19.36 6.93
N GLY A 330 -21.78 19.60 7.38
CA GLY A 330 -22.99 19.18 6.66
C GLY A 330 -23.35 17.71 6.87
N ASN A 331 -24.43 17.26 6.22
CA ASN A 331 -25.01 15.92 6.42
C ASN A 331 -24.85 14.98 5.22
N GLN A 332 -24.60 15.51 4.02
CA GLN A 332 -24.40 14.73 2.80
C GLN A 332 -22.92 14.39 2.62
N ASN A 333 -22.61 13.19 2.10
CA ASN A 333 -21.23 12.75 1.91
C ASN A 333 -20.43 13.71 1.03
N SER A 334 -21.09 14.29 0.02
CA SER A 334 -20.51 15.28 -0.88
C SER A 334 -20.21 16.61 -0.21
N ASP A 335 -21.06 17.10 0.72
CA ASP A 335 -20.79 18.32 1.48
C ASP A 335 -19.65 18.11 2.48
N VAL A 336 -19.62 16.96 3.14
CA VAL A 336 -18.58 16.60 4.11
C VAL A 336 -17.23 16.50 3.40
N PHE A 337 -17.16 15.77 2.27
CA PHE A 337 -15.94 15.69 1.47
C PHE A 337 -15.49 17.07 0.98
N PHE A 338 -16.42 17.84 0.39
CA PHE A 338 -16.13 19.20 -0.09
C PHE A 338 -15.54 20.09 1.00
N ARG A 339 -16.11 20.07 2.20
CA ARG A 339 -15.70 20.93 3.32
C ARG A 339 -14.40 20.46 3.96
N VAL A 340 -14.21 19.15 4.18
CA VAL A 340 -12.93 18.60 4.66
C VAL A 340 -11.81 18.90 3.67
N PHE A 341 -12.05 18.71 2.37
CA PHE A 341 -11.10 19.03 1.32
C PHE A 341 -10.78 20.53 1.25
N ALA A 342 -11.79 21.39 1.35
CA ALA A 342 -11.61 22.85 1.39
C ALA A 342 -10.79 23.29 2.62
N LEU A 343 -11.06 22.73 3.80
CA LEU A 343 -10.33 23.03 5.03
C LEU A 343 -8.87 22.59 4.96
N LEU A 344 -8.59 21.39 4.48
CA LEU A 344 -7.23 20.88 4.32
C LEU A 344 -6.45 21.73 3.30
N THR A 345 -6.98 21.85 2.09
CA THR A 345 -6.26 22.54 1.00
C THR A 345 -6.07 24.03 1.30
N ALA A 346 -7.08 24.72 1.84
CA ALA A 346 -6.92 26.12 2.24
C ALA A 346 -5.76 26.32 3.23
N GLN A 347 -5.67 25.47 4.26
CA GLN A 347 -4.57 25.53 5.22
C GLN A 347 -3.22 25.23 4.56
N SER A 348 -3.15 24.23 3.69
CA SER A 348 -1.96 23.87 2.91
C SER A 348 -1.43 25.00 2.02
N TYR A 349 -2.33 25.81 1.44
CA TYR A 349 -1.99 27.00 0.64
C TYR A 349 -1.88 28.29 1.47
N GLN A 350 -1.91 28.21 2.81
CA GLN A 350 -1.96 29.35 3.75
C GLN A 350 -3.05 30.38 3.38
N LEU A 351 -4.28 29.90 3.23
CA LEU A 351 -5.50 30.71 3.08
C LEU A 351 -6.27 30.63 4.40
N VAL A 352 -6.13 31.67 5.23
CA VAL A 352 -6.69 31.72 6.59
C VAL A 352 -8.10 32.31 6.67
N ASP A 353 -8.54 33.03 5.63
CA ASP A 353 -9.88 33.59 5.55
C ASP A 353 -10.81 32.65 4.77
N LEU A 354 -11.67 31.96 5.52
CA LEU A 354 -12.75 31.11 5.00
C LEU A 354 -14.14 31.67 5.29
N THR A 355 -14.27 32.99 5.47
CA THR A 355 -15.57 33.64 5.71
C THR A 355 -16.52 33.53 4.51
N SER A 356 -15.98 33.38 3.29
CA SER A 356 -16.72 33.23 2.04
C SER A 356 -16.04 32.23 1.09
N VAL A 357 -16.29 30.94 1.30
CA VAL A 357 -15.96 29.88 0.34
C VAL A 357 -17.12 29.69 -0.62
N GLN A 358 -16.84 29.62 -1.92
CA GLN A 358 -17.88 29.31 -2.92
C GLN A 358 -18.03 27.80 -3.10
N GLN A 359 -19.28 27.32 -3.18
CA GLN A 359 -19.65 25.93 -3.46
C GLN A 359 -20.77 25.88 -4.51
N VAL A 360 -20.59 25.13 -5.60
CA VAL A 360 -21.70 24.73 -6.48
C VAL A 360 -22.48 23.63 -5.78
N THR A 361 -23.73 23.93 -5.44
CA THR A 361 -24.61 23.06 -4.66
C THR A 361 -25.11 21.84 -5.45
N SER A 362 -25.81 20.94 -4.75
CA SER A 362 -26.26 19.65 -5.27
C SER A 362 -27.27 19.72 -6.43
N ASP A 363 -27.78 20.91 -6.74
CA ASP A 363 -28.63 21.25 -7.88
C ASP A 363 -27.82 21.57 -9.17
N GLY A 364 -26.51 21.81 -9.07
CA GLY A 364 -25.66 22.18 -10.20
C GLY A 364 -25.90 23.59 -10.73
N ALA A 365 -26.48 24.47 -9.91
CA ALA A 365 -26.81 25.86 -10.24
C ALA A 365 -25.61 26.81 -10.07
N ALA A 366 -25.87 28.10 -9.85
CA ALA A 366 -24.83 29.08 -9.54
C ALA A 366 -24.16 28.80 -8.18
N PRO A 367 -22.87 29.11 -7.99
CA PRO A 367 -22.18 28.89 -6.72
C PRO A 367 -22.77 29.74 -5.60
N THR A 368 -22.98 29.13 -4.44
CA THR A 368 -23.39 29.81 -3.20
C THR A 368 -22.18 30.06 -2.30
N ASN A 369 -22.24 31.07 -1.42
CA ASN A 369 -21.19 31.34 -0.44
C ASN A 369 -21.50 30.65 0.88
N ILE A 370 -20.52 29.92 1.42
CA ILE A 370 -20.55 29.30 2.75
C ILE A 370 -19.43 29.87 3.62
N ASN A 371 -19.69 30.00 4.92
CA ASN A 371 -18.67 30.38 5.90
C ASN A 371 -18.14 29.11 6.57
N LEU A 372 -16.82 28.90 6.51
CA LEU A 372 -16.13 27.77 7.15
C LEU A 372 -15.18 28.22 8.29
N THR A 373 -15.23 29.47 8.74
CA THR A 373 -14.36 29.98 9.83
C THR A 373 -14.49 29.16 11.12
N THR A 374 -15.71 28.82 11.54
CA THR A 374 -15.94 27.97 12.73
C THR A 374 -15.48 26.53 12.50
N ALA A 375 -15.62 26.02 11.27
CA ALA A 375 -15.13 24.69 10.91
C ALA A 375 -13.60 24.62 10.93
N LEU A 376 -12.92 25.66 10.43
CA LEU A 376 -11.46 25.81 10.49
C LEU A 376 -10.93 25.87 11.93
N ALA A 377 -11.64 26.59 12.82
CA ALA A 377 -11.27 26.65 14.23
C ALA A 377 -11.44 25.29 14.95
N ARG A 378 -12.39 24.45 14.51
CA ARG A 378 -12.58 23.08 15.06
C ARG A 378 -11.62 22.06 14.46
N TYR A 379 -11.25 22.22 13.18
CA TYR A 379 -10.45 21.27 12.41
C TYR A 379 -9.17 21.92 11.85
N PRO A 380 -8.28 22.44 12.70
CA PRO A 380 -6.98 22.96 12.26
C PRO A 380 -6.09 21.81 11.76
N LEU A 381 -5.02 22.14 11.04
CA LEU A 381 -3.95 21.18 10.75
C LEU A 381 -3.40 20.60 12.06
N PRO A 382 -3.43 19.27 12.25
CA PRO A 382 -2.92 18.62 13.45
C PRO A 382 -1.39 18.73 13.52
N ALA A 383 -0.82 18.58 14.72
CA ALA A 383 0.63 18.69 14.94
C ALA A 383 1.46 17.68 14.12
N THR A 384 0.87 16.55 13.77
CA THR A 384 1.35 15.49 12.87
C THR A 384 1.59 15.99 11.44
N LEU A 385 0.81 17.00 11.01
CA LEU A 385 0.91 17.69 9.72
C LEU A 385 1.55 19.08 9.85
N SER A 386 2.15 19.42 11.00
CA SER A 386 2.79 20.73 11.26
C SER A 386 3.87 21.09 10.24
N ARG A 387 4.47 20.10 9.58
CA ARG A 387 5.44 20.35 8.51
C ARG A 387 4.86 21.12 7.32
N ILE A 388 3.57 20.98 7.03
CA ILE A 388 2.86 21.75 5.99
C ILE A 388 2.68 23.22 6.41
N VAL A 389 2.65 23.50 7.72
CA VAL A 389 2.63 24.89 8.23
C VAL A 389 3.99 25.57 8.03
N THR A 390 5.08 24.84 8.31
CA THR A 390 6.46 25.32 8.11
C THR A 390 6.81 25.44 6.63
N ASN A 391 6.41 24.45 5.83
CA ASN A 391 6.64 24.36 4.39
C ASN A 391 5.28 24.28 3.68
N PRO A 392 4.61 25.42 3.41
CA PRO A 392 3.33 25.44 2.72
C PRO A 392 3.46 25.05 1.25
N VAL A 393 2.33 24.69 0.63
CA VAL A 393 2.26 24.48 -0.82
C VAL A 393 2.35 25.85 -1.50
N THR A 394 3.45 26.13 -2.20
CA THR A 394 3.69 27.40 -2.92
C THR A 394 4.00 27.18 -4.40
N PRO A 395 2.97 26.97 -5.25
CA PRO A 395 3.18 26.64 -6.65
C PRO A 395 3.65 27.83 -7.48
N THR A 396 4.44 27.51 -8.49
CA THR A 396 4.92 28.42 -9.52
C THR A 396 4.12 28.32 -10.81
N THR A 397 3.56 27.15 -11.14
CA THR A 397 2.75 26.96 -12.36
C THR A 397 1.27 27.27 -12.13
N TYR A 398 0.68 28.06 -13.02
CA TYR A 398 -0.77 28.24 -13.09
C TYR A 398 -1.42 27.09 -13.89
N LYS A 399 -2.41 26.41 -13.29
CA LYS A 399 -3.21 25.35 -13.95
C LYS A 399 -4.65 25.82 -14.12
N ASN A 400 -5.09 25.98 -15.37
CA ASN A 400 -6.44 26.46 -15.73
C ASN A 400 -7.48 25.34 -15.94
N THR A 401 -7.03 24.09 -16.14
CA THR A 401 -7.86 22.88 -16.17
C THR A 401 -7.86 22.20 -14.81
N ILE A 402 -8.98 21.56 -14.45
CA ILE A 402 -9.18 20.98 -13.12
C ILE A 402 -9.71 19.55 -13.23
N LYS A 403 -9.09 18.63 -12.50
CA LYS A 403 -9.52 17.23 -12.34
C LYS A 403 -10.46 17.13 -11.14
N GLN A 404 -11.35 16.13 -11.11
CA GLN A 404 -12.09 15.84 -9.88
C GLN A 404 -11.07 15.41 -8.81
N GLY A 405 -11.24 15.83 -7.56
CA GLY A 405 -10.28 15.57 -6.48
C GLY A 405 -9.02 16.46 -6.49
N SER A 406 -8.92 17.49 -7.34
CA SER A 406 -7.76 18.41 -7.35
C SER A 406 -8.09 19.79 -6.78
N ALA A 407 -7.05 20.45 -6.25
CA ALA A 407 -7.03 21.88 -5.94
C ALA A 407 -5.97 22.58 -6.79
N ASN A 408 -6.33 23.71 -7.39
CA ASN A 408 -5.46 24.49 -8.25
C ASN A 408 -5.25 25.89 -7.64
N PHE A 409 -4.00 26.31 -7.57
CA PHE A 409 -3.60 27.64 -7.13
C PHE A 409 -3.80 28.70 -8.23
N TYR A 410 -4.20 29.91 -7.84
CA TYR A 410 -4.22 31.08 -8.71
C TYR A 410 -3.85 32.35 -7.96
N THR A 411 -3.35 33.35 -8.69
CA THR A 411 -3.01 34.69 -8.21
C THR A 411 -3.92 35.74 -8.83
N ALA A 412 -3.87 36.97 -8.34
CA ALA A 412 -4.48 38.11 -9.03
C ALA A 412 -3.93 38.29 -10.47
N SER A 413 -2.65 37.96 -10.72
CA SER A 413 -2.01 38.09 -12.04
C SER A 413 -2.40 37.01 -13.05
N SER A 414 -2.75 35.80 -12.61
CA SER A 414 -3.32 34.75 -13.48
C SER A 414 -4.80 34.97 -13.81
N GLY A 415 -5.44 35.97 -13.17
CA GLY A 415 -6.89 36.14 -13.16
C GLY A 415 -7.58 35.14 -12.21
N THR A 416 -8.85 35.43 -11.90
CA THR A 416 -9.67 34.57 -11.03
C THR A 416 -10.41 33.52 -11.87
N PRO A 417 -10.13 32.21 -11.71
CA PRO A 417 -10.76 31.16 -12.50
C PRO A 417 -12.28 31.13 -12.32
N ALA A 418 -13.02 31.00 -13.43
CA ALA A 418 -14.47 30.91 -13.39
C ALA A 418 -14.93 29.58 -12.79
N ILE A 419 -15.93 29.62 -11.89
CA ILE A 419 -16.63 28.43 -11.44
C ILE A 419 -17.75 28.15 -12.44
N PRO A 420 -17.75 27.01 -13.17
CA PRO A 420 -18.79 26.72 -14.14
C PRO A 420 -20.12 26.44 -13.44
N GLY A 421 -21.08 27.35 -13.61
CA GLY A 421 -22.49 27.13 -13.24
C GLY A 421 -23.18 26.22 -14.25
N SER A 422 -22.76 24.95 -14.32
CA SER A 422 -23.35 23.92 -15.18
C SER A 422 -22.99 22.51 -14.71
N SER A 423 -24.00 21.79 -14.20
CA SER A 423 -24.05 20.34 -13.87
C SER A 423 -22.96 19.73 -12.96
N ARG A 424 -21.83 20.39 -12.73
CA ARG A 424 -20.71 19.90 -11.95
C ARG A 424 -20.84 20.35 -10.49
N LYS A 425 -21.37 19.44 -9.66
CA LYS A 425 -21.55 19.65 -8.22
C LYS A 425 -20.19 19.79 -7.53
N ASN A 426 -20.16 20.51 -6.41
CA ASN A 426 -19.02 20.62 -5.51
C ASN A 426 -17.72 21.10 -6.18
N TYR A 427 -17.87 21.91 -7.23
CA TYR A 427 -16.87 22.90 -7.60
C TYR A 427 -16.82 23.99 -6.54
N GLY A 428 -15.61 24.39 -6.15
CA GLY A 428 -15.40 25.38 -5.11
C GLY A 428 -14.29 26.35 -5.38
N ARG A 429 -14.29 27.46 -4.63
CA ARG A 429 -13.24 28.48 -4.67
C ARG A 429 -13.09 29.13 -3.30
N VAL A 430 -11.86 29.20 -2.81
CA VAL A 430 -11.47 30.05 -1.67
C VAL A 430 -10.74 31.27 -2.22
N ILE A 431 -11.21 32.46 -1.85
CA ILE A 431 -10.59 33.72 -2.22
C ILE A 431 -9.93 34.29 -0.96
N ALA A 432 -8.59 34.34 -0.89
CA ALA A 432 -7.94 35.25 0.05
C ALA A 432 -7.89 36.65 -0.57
N ALA A 433 -8.05 37.68 0.26
CA ALA A 433 -8.22 39.06 -0.20
C ALA A 433 -7.20 39.48 -1.27
N ASN A 434 -7.70 39.63 -2.51
CA ASN A 434 -7.09 40.29 -3.67
C ASN A 434 -5.66 39.88 -4.09
N THR A 435 -5.15 38.74 -3.64
CA THR A 435 -3.74 38.35 -3.87
C THR A 435 -3.57 36.92 -4.40
N LYS A 436 -4.12 35.93 -3.71
CA LYS A 436 -4.09 34.51 -4.07
C LYS A 436 -5.40 33.79 -3.71
N GLY A 437 -5.62 32.63 -4.30
CA GLY A 437 -6.72 31.75 -3.92
C GLY A 437 -6.53 30.33 -4.46
N ILE A 438 -7.50 29.48 -4.19
CA ILE A 438 -7.61 28.15 -4.80
C ILE A 438 -8.99 27.94 -5.39
N PHE A 439 -9.05 27.17 -6.46
CA PHE A 439 -10.28 26.58 -6.98
C PHE A 439 -10.11 25.06 -7.04
N PHE A 440 -11.17 24.32 -6.70
CA PHE A 440 -11.10 22.89 -6.45
C PHE A 440 -12.39 22.20 -6.92
N TRP A 441 -12.31 20.90 -7.22
CA TRP A 441 -13.49 20.08 -7.52
C TRP A 441 -13.53 18.89 -6.57
N ALA A 442 -14.12 19.10 -5.40
CA ALA A 442 -14.21 18.10 -4.35
C ALA A 442 -15.63 17.51 -4.27
N ASP A 443 -16.04 16.83 -5.36
CA ASP A 443 -17.28 16.06 -5.37
C ASP A 443 -17.01 14.63 -4.92
N SER A 444 -17.70 14.17 -3.88
CA SER A 444 -17.74 12.75 -3.54
C SER A 444 -18.68 12.09 -4.55
N PRO A 445 -18.21 11.19 -5.45
CA PRO A 445 -19.13 10.35 -6.20
C PRO A 445 -20.01 9.61 -5.18
N SER A 446 -21.31 9.54 -5.47
CA SER A 446 -22.27 8.83 -4.62
C SER A 446 -21.80 7.39 -4.49
N GLY A 447 -21.41 7.00 -3.26
CA GLY A 447 -20.66 5.77 -3.00
C GLY A 447 -21.25 4.59 -3.73
N LEU A 448 -20.41 3.91 -4.53
CA LEU A 448 -20.85 2.78 -5.32
C LEU A 448 -21.26 1.64 -4.39
N SER A 449 -22.57 1.45 -4.23
CA SER A 449 -23.16 0.18 -3.81
C SER A 449 -22.96 -0.87 -4.90
N ALA A 450 -21.69 -1.20 -5.19
CA ALA A 450 -21.29 -2.28 -6.06
C ALA A 450 -21.56 -3.62 -5.34
N SER A 451 -22.85 -3.94 -5.21
CA SER A 451 -23.31 -5.29 -4.90
C SER A 451 -23.09 -6.18 -6.13
N MET A 452 -21.82 -6.41 -6.47
CA MET A 452 -21.38 -7.46 -7.38
C MET A 452 -21.59 -8.81 -6.69
N LYS A 453 -22.86 -9.21 -6.55
CA LYS A 453 -23.22 -10.60 -6.29
C LYS A 453 -22.75 -11.42 -7.49
N TYR A 454 -21.53 -11.95 -7.40
CA TYR A 454 -21.21 -13.17 -8.11
C TYR A 454 -22.14 -14.26 -7.58
N VAL A 455 -23.18 -14.55 -8.35
CA VAL A 455 -23.91 -15.80 -8.22
C VAL A 455 -22.93 -16.88 -8.63
N GLN A 456 -22.52 -17.74 -7.69
CA GLN A 456 -21.91 -19.01 -8.05
C GLN A 456 -22.95 -19.82 -8.81
N THR A 457 -22.90 -19.76 -10.15
CA THR A 457 -23.56 -20.74 -11.00
C THR A 457 -22.74 -22.02 -10.94
N ASN A 458 -23.22 -22.97 -10.13
CA ASN A 458 -22.69 -24.33 -10.06
C ASN A 458 -23.01 -25.08 -11.37
N GLU A 459 -22.31 -24.79 -12.46
CA GLU A 459 -22.36 -25.57 -13.69
C GLU A 459 -20.95 -25.86 -14.20
N GLU A 460 -20.67 -27.14 -14.40
CA GLU A 460 -19.39 -27.64 -14.91
C GLU A 460 -19.20 -27.22 -16.37
N GLY A 461 -18.10 -26.55 -16.68
CA GLY A 461 -17.56 -26.46 -18.04
C GLY A 461 -18.27 -25.52 -19.02
N THR A 462 -18.03 -24.21 -18.90
CA THR A 462 -18.02 -23.32 -20.07
C THR A 462 -16.84 -22.34 -20.02
N THR A 463 -16.34 -21.98 -21.20
CA THR A 463 -15.15 -21.14 -21.39
C THR A 463 -15.33 -19.72 -20.84
N LEU A 464 -14.33 -19.24 -20.09
CA LEU A 464 -14.21 -17.86 -19.61
C LEU A 464 -14.36 -16.85 -20.77
N MET A 465 -15.46 -16.10 -20.79
CA MET A 465 -15.57 -14.93 -21.67
C MET A 465 -14.82 -13.75 -21.07
N ILE A 466 -13.70 -13.41 -21.69
CA ILE A 466 -12.83 -12.28 -21.32
C ILE A 466 -13.61 -10.95 -21.39
N PRO A 467 -13.73 -10.18 -20.29
CA PRO A 467 -14.23 -8.82 -20.33
C PRO A 467 -13.30 -7.93 -21.19
N LYS A 468 -13.85 -6.94 -21.90
CA LYS A 468 -13.04 -6.06 -22.76
C LYS A 468 -12.05 -5.23 -21.93
N LYS A 469 -10.76 -5.44 -22.23
CA LYS A 469 -9.58 -4.66 -21.80
C LYS A 469 -9.86 -3.21 -21.34
N PRO A 470 -9.44 -2.83 -20.12
CA PRO A 470 -8.96 -1.49 -19.82
C PRO A 470 -7.76 -1.12 -20.72
N ARG A 471 -7.45 0.17 -20.89
CA ARG A 471 -6.32 0.59 -21.74
C ARG A 471 -5.00 0.15 -21.12
N SER A 472 -4.17 -0.51 -21.91
CA SER A 472 -2.78 -0.79 -21.56
C SER A 472 -1.99 0.51 -21.39
N LEU A 473 -1.40 0.72 -20.22
CA LEU A 473 -0.47 1.81 -19.93
C LEU A 473 0.97 1.27 -19.88
N LYS A 474 1.92 2.10 -20.26
CA LYS A 474 3.32 1.73 -20.46
C LYS A 474 4.21 2.91 -20.06
N SER A 475 4.80 2.86 -18.86
CA SER A 475 5.73 3.87 -18.38
C SER A 475 7.14 3.63 -18.93
N VAL A 476 7.88 4.72 -19.11
CA VAL A 476 9.33 4.74 -19.41
C VAL A 476 9.94 5.68 -18.38
N ILE A 477 10.97 5.22 -17.68
CA ILE A 477 11.65 6.00 -16.64
C ILE A 477 12.73 6.86 -17.31
N GLU A 478 12.55 8.17 -17.32
CA GLU A 478 13.65 9.14 -17.51
C GLU A 478 14.02 9.78 -16.18
N SER A 479 15.28 10.22 -16.07
CA SER A 479 16.00 10.34 -14.81
C SER A 479 15.92 11.72 -14.15
N SER A 480 15.91 11.75 -12.81
CA SER A 480 16.66 12.74 -12.03
C SER A 480 17.02 12.22 -10.63
N THR A 481 18.28 12.45 -10.26
CA THR A 481 19.01 12.13 -9.02
C THR A 481 18.25 11.56 -7.80
N GLY A 482 18.45 10.26 -7.55
CA GLY A 482 18.21 9.59 -6.27
C GLY A 482 17.54 8.22 -6.45
N PRO A 483 17.90 7.17 -5.68
CA PRO A 483 17.11 5.94 -5.68
C PRO A 483 15.72 6.27 -5.15
N ILE A 484 14.68 5.74 -5.81
CA ILE A 484 13.29 5.97 -5.42
C ILE A 484 12.74 4.64 -4.93
N PRO A 485 12.67 4.38 -3.62
CA PRO A 485 11.93 3.23 -3.10
C PRO A 485 10.50 3.24 -3.63
N ILE A 486 9.84 2.09 -3.70
CA ILE A 486 8.52 1.89 -4.30
C ILE A 486 7.79 0.75 -3.53
N CYS A 487 6.48 0.73 -3.25
CA CYS A 487 5.75 -0.54 -2.96
C CYS A 487 4.84 -0.99 -4.12
N GLY A 488 4.04 -2.05 -4.09
CA GLY A 488 3.16 -2.28 -5.26
C GLY A 488 2.14 -3.41 -5.22
N ILE A 489 0.87 -3.08 -5.50
CA ILE A 489 -0.24 -4.03 -5.54
C ILE A 489 -1.35 -3.55 -6.49
N GLU A 490 -1.73 -4.35 -7.51
CA GLU A 490 -3.14 -4.73 -7.68
C GLU A 490 -3.38 -6.02 -8.52
N PHE A 491 -4.35 -6.78 -7.98
CA PHE A 491 -5.21 -7.89 -8.44
C PHE A 491 -4.80 -9.15 -9.22
N THR A 492 -5.61 -10.16 -8.90
CA THR A 492 -5.68 -11.55 -9.37
C THR A 492 -6.10 -11.68 -10.83
N ASP A 493 -5.49 -12.63 -11.53
CA ASP A 493 -5.69 -13.03 -12.94
C ASP A 493 -5.26 -12.06 -14.05
N ASP A 494 -4.83 -10.84 -13.75
CA ASP A 494 -4.13 -9.96 -14.71
C ASP A 494 -2.62 -9.82 -14.40
N LEU A 495 -1.91 -9.03 -15.21
CA LEU A 495 -0.49 -8.68 -14.98
C LEU A 495 -0.39 -7.77 -13.74
N VAL A 496 0.58 -7.96 -12.83
CA VAL A 496 0.89 -6.84 -11.92
C VAL A 496 1.48 -5.72 -12.76
N HIS A 497 1.02 -4.51 -12.49
CA HIS A 497 1.39 -3.33 -13.24
C HIS A 497 2.41 -2.53 -12.45
N THR A 498 3.68 -2.51 -12.91
CA THR A 498 4.74 -1.68 -12.32
C THR A 498 4.48 -0.16 -12.39
N SER A 499 3.37 0.25 -13.01
CA SER A 499 2.88 1.63 -13.07
C SER A 499 2.01 2.06 -11.87
N GLU A 500 1.59 1.13 -11.02
CA GLU A 500 0.72 1.40 -9.84
C GLU A 500 1.50 1.35 -8.52
N ASN A 501 2.82 1.24 -8.63
CA ASN A 501 3.71 0.96 -7.52
C ASN A 501 4.17 2.28 -6.82
N ILE A 502 4.23 2.31 -5.46
CA ILE A 502 4.30 3.42 -4.46
C ILE A 502 5.66 4.06 -4.13
N PRO A 503 6.09 5.22 -4.67
CA PRO A 503 7.39 5.81 -4.34
C PRO A 503 7.70 6.15 -2.86
N ILE A 504 8.29 5.28 -2.02
CA ILE A 504 8.82 5.61 -0.66
C ILE A 504 10.14 6.41 -0.76
N GLU A 505 10.79 6.79 0.35
CA GLU A 505 12.11 7.49 0.36
C GLU A 505 13.17 6.88 1.28
#